data_AF-A0A1Y2MB43-F1
#
_entry.id   AF-A0A1Y2MB43-F1
#
_cell.length_a   1.000
_cell.length_b   1.000
_cell.length_c   1.000
_cell.angle_alpha   90.00
_cell.angle_beta   90.00
_cell.angle_gamma   90.00
#
_symmetry.space_group_name_H-M   'P 1'
#
loop_
_entity.id
_entity.type
_entity.pdbx_description
1 polymer ?
#
loop_
_entity_poly.entity_id
_entity_poly.type
_entity_poly.pdbx_seq_one_letter_code
_entity_poly.pdbx_strand_id
1 'polypeptide(L)'
;MTSTKEEPVDNFRRMRVVVIGAGYSGLYMSIRIPEWLRNVDLVTYEQNAGVGGTWWMNRYPGCACDIPSHSYVYTFEPNPKWSKFYVSSKEIQEYLEGVSKKYSASRFIKLKHEVNGLHWDVANLKWKINVKNLTTGEAFIDEADFVVGARGGFTRTLWPEIDGLGDFAGKIVHSGHWDEE
;
A
#
# COMPACT_ATOMS: atom_id res chain seq x y z
N MET A 1 7.40 18.66 -38.77
CA MET A 1 6.06 19.23 -38.57
C MET A 1 5.23 18.18 -37.88
N THR A 2 4.89 18.38 -36.60
CA THR A 2 3.94 17.53 -35.90
C THR A 2 2.55 17.82 -36.45
N SER A 3 1.94 16.81 -37.08
CA SER A 3 0.56 16.86 -37.56
C SER A 3 -0.37 17.24 -36.39
N THR A 4 -1.25 18.21 -36.62
CA THR A 4 -2.32 18.59 -35.69
C THR A 4 -3.28 17.41 -35.55
N LYS A 5 -3.43 16.87 -34.33
CA LYS A 5 -4.43 15.83 -34.06
C LYS A 5 -5.83 16.40 -34.30
N GLU A 6 -6.64 15.69 -35.09
CA GLU A 6 -8.06 16.03 -35.34
C GLU A 6 -8.99 15.60 -34.18
N GLU A 7 -8.43 15.03 -33.12
CA GLU A 7 -9.16 14.63 -31.93
C GLU A 7 -9.20 15.76 -30.89
N PRO A 8 -10.28 15.90 -30.09
CA PRO A 8 -10.34 16.85 -29.00
C PRO A 8 -9.16 16.68 -28.04
N VAL A 9 -8.60 17.78 -27.54
CA VAL A 9 -7.47 17.79 -26.60
C VAL A 9 -7.76 16.95 -25.35
N ASP A 10 -9.04 16.84 -24.96
CA ASP A 10 -9.51 16.08 -23.79
C ASP A 10 -9.76 14.58 -24.06
N ASN A 11 -9.47 14.07 -25.27
CA ASN A 11 -9.56 12.63 -25.56
C ASN A 11 -8.32 11.88 -25.03
N PHE A 12 -8.13 11.89 -23.71
CA PHE A 12 -7.01 11.21 -23.07
C PHE A 12 -7.12 9.70 -23.27
N ARG A 13 -6.07 9.09 -23.84
CA ARG A 13 -5.98 7.62 -23.96
C ARG A 13 -6.19 6.97 -22.60
N ARG A 14 -6.82 5.79 -22.57
CA ARG A 14 -6.95 5.02 -21.32
C ARG A 14 -5.57 4.60 -20.81
N MET A 15 -5.31 4.86 -19.53
CA MET A 15 -4.02 4.58 -18.87
C MET A 15 -4.21 3.51 -17.81
N ARG A 16 -3.31 2.53 -17.74
CA ARG A 16 -3.28 1.56 -16.65
C ARG A 16 -2.25 1.96 -15.60
N VAL A 17 -2.69 2.14 -14.36
CA VAL A 17 -1.84 2.51 -13.23
C VAL A 17 -1.89 1.41 -12.18
N VAL A 18 -0.73 0.92 -11.78
CA VAL A 18 -0.60 -0.06 -10.70
C VAL A 18 0.11 0.58 -9.51
N VAL A 19 -0.53 0.59 -8.36
CA VAL A 19 0.06 1.02 -7.09
C VAL A 19 0.45 -0.21 -6.28
N ILE A 20 1.62 -0.20 -5.66
CA ILE A 20 2.12 -1.33 -4.86
C ILE A 20 2.19 -0.93 -3.39
N GLY A 21 1.36 -1.56 -2.55
CA GLY A 21 1.15 -1.25 -1.15
C GLY A 21 -0.09 -0.39 -0.92
N ALA A 22 -0.82 -0.65 0.16
CA ALA A 22 -2.02 0.06 0.62
C ALA A 22 -1.86 0.59 2.06
N GLY A 23 -0.64 1.03 2.40
CA GLY A 23 -0.40 1.94 3.54
C GLY A 23 -0.84 3.37 3.23
N TYR A 24 -0.35 4.36 3.99
CA TYR A 24 -0.71 5.78 3.79
C TYR A 24 -0.60 6.24 2.33
N SER A 25 0.56 6.07 1.69
CA SER A 25 0.76 6.53 0.30
C SER A 25 -0.12 5.77 -0.70
N GLY A 26 -0.29 4.47 -0.52
CA GLY A 26 -1.08 3.63 -1.43
C GLY A 26 -2.58 3.91 -1.36
N LEU A 27 -3.09 4.08 -0.14
CA LEU A 27 -4.46 4.46 0.10
C LEU A 27 -4.73 5.88 -0.42
N TYR A 28 -3.80 6.83 -0.20
CA TYR A 28 -3.87 8.16 -0.80
C TYR A 28 -4.02 8.10 -2.33
N MET A 29 -3.16 7.33 -3.00
CA MET A 29 -3.22 7.19 -4.47
C MET A 29 -4.53 6.53 -4.92
N SER A 30 -5.03 5.56 -4.15
CA SER A 30 -6.32 4.89 -4.40
C SER A 30 -7.52 5.82 -4.31
N ILE A 31 -7.37 6.98 -3.67
CA ILE A 31 -8.40 8.02 -3.54
C ILE A 31 -8.19 9.13 -4.57
N ARG A 32 -6.96 9.65 -4.68
CA ARG A 32 -6.69 10.86 -5.47
C ARG A 32 -6.62 10.60 -6.97
N ILE A 33 -6.05 9.48 -7.42
CA ILE A 33 -6.01 9.16 -8.86
C ILE A 33 -7.41 9.19 -9.48
N PRO A 34 -8.42 8.47 -8.96
CA PRO A 34 -9.76 8.48 -9.57
C PRO A 34 -10.53 9.79 -9.35
N GLU A 35 -10.14 10.62 -8.37
CA GLU A 35 -10.76 11.93 -8.13
C GLU A 35 -10.24 13.00 -9.11
N TRP A 36 -8.96 12.94 -9.48
CA TRP A 36 -8.30 13.98 -10.28
C TRP A 36 -8.10 13.59 -11.74
N LEU A 37 -7.98 12.30 -12.04
CA LEU A 37 -7.69 11.79 -13.38
C LEU A 37 -8.90 11.07 -13.97
N ARG A 38 -9.14 11.32 -15.25
CA ARG A 38 -10.12 10.59 -16.07
C ARG A 38 -9.40 9.53 -16.90
N ASN A 39 -10.14 8.53 -17.35
CA ASN A 39 -9.64 7.45 -18.23
C ASN A 39 -8.44 6.67 -17.63
N VAL A 40 -8.46 6.42 -16.33
CA VAL A 40 -7.43 5.61 -15.64
C VAL A 40 -8.03 4.30 -15.12
N ASP A 41 -7.43 3.18 -15.52
CA ASP A 41 -7.61 1.87 -14.91
C ASP A 41 -6.62 1.71 -13.77
N LEU A 42 -7.12 1.87 -12.54
CA LEU A 42 -6.32 1.78 -11.34
C LEU A 42 -6.50 0.42 -10.65
N VAL A 43 -5.39 -0.17 -10.24
CA VAL A 43 -5.38 -1.24 -9.23
C VAL A 43 -4.24 -1.00 -8.23
N THR A 44 -4.51 -1.28 -6.97
CA THR A 44 -3.54 -1.27 -5.88
C THR A 44 -3.37 -2.69 -5.37
N TYR A 45 -2.16 -3.23 -5.41
CA TYR A 45 -1.86 -4.56 -4.86
C TYR A 45 -1.27 -4.42 -3.45
N GLU A 46 -1.87 -5.11 -2.48
CA GLU A 46 -1.42 -5.15 -1.09
C GLU A 46 -1.26 -6.60 -0.64
N GLN A 47 -0.09 -6.93 -0.09
CA GLN A 47 0.23 -8.29 0.36
C GLN A 47 -0.53 -8.68 1.63
N ASN A 48 -0.82 -7.69 2.49
CA ASN A 48 -1.53 -7.90 3.74
C ASN A 48 -3.01 -8.22 3.51
N ALA A 49 -3.65 -8.79 4.54
CA ALA A 49 -5.08 -9.08 4.54
C ALA A 49 -5.96 -7.85 4.83
N GLY A 50 -5.36 -6.66 4.95
CA GLY A 50 -6.05 -5.38 5.11
C GLY A 50 -5.16 -4.21 4.74
N VAL A 51 -5.76 -3.01 4.68
CA VAL A 51 -5.06 -1.75 4.43
C VAL A 51 -4.31 -1.29 5.68
N GLY A 52 -3.40 -0.33 5.53
CA GLY A 52 -2.72 0.32 6.66
C GLY A 52 -1.19 0.20 6.63
N GLY A 53 -0.67 -0.78 5.89
CA GLY A 53 0.77 -0.95 5.68
C GLY A 53 1.51 -1.16 7.00
N THR A 54 2.40 -0.23 7.37
CA THR A 54 3.13 -0.27 8.65
C THR A 54 2.21 -0.49 9.85
N TRP A 55 1.04 0.18 9.87
CA TRP A 55 0.09 0.10 10.99
C TRP A 55 -0.73 -1.19 10.99
N TRP A 56 -0.83 -1.86 9.84
CA TRP A 56 -1.36 -3.22 9.76
C TRP A 56 -0.40 -4.25 10.36
N MET A 57 0.91 -4.09 10.12
CA MET A 57 1.93 -5.07 10.52
C MET A 57 2.41 -4.90 11.97
N ASN A 58 2.58 -3.67 12.44
CA ASN A 58 3.20 -3.40 13.74
C ASN A 58 2.15 -3.25 14.85
N ARG A 59 2.02 -4.30 15.67
CA ARG A 59 1.00 -4.40 16.73
C ARG A 59 1.58 -4.76 18.10
N TYR A 60 2.90 -4.65 18.25
CA TYR A 60 3.56 -4.90 19.54
C TYR A 60 3.04 -3.92 20.62
N PRO A 61 3.03 -4.32 21.90
CA PRO A 61 2.53 -3.49 22.99
C PRO A 61 3.21 -2.12 23.04
N GLY A 62 2.40 -1.06 23.13
CA GLY A 62 2.89 0.32 23.17
C GLY A 62 3.29 0.92 21.83
N CYS A 63 3.09 0.22 20.69
CA CYS A 63 3.32 0.79 19.36
C CYS A 63 2.48 2.05 19.14
N ALA A 64 3.14 3.13 18.72
CA ALA A 64 2.56 4.45 18.48
C ALA A 64 3.38 5.21 17.43
N CYS A 65 2.82 6.30 16.89
CA CYS A 65 3.58 7.23 16.07
C CYS A 65 4.38 8.20 16.94
N ASP A 66 5.58 8.54 16.50
CA ASP A 66 6.47 9.54 17.10
C ASP A 66 6.14 10.98 16.68
N ILE A 67 5.27 11.16 15.68
CA ILE A 67 4.76 12.45 15.21
C ILE A 67 3.43 12.76 15.91
N PRO A 68 3.15 14.03 16.26
CA PRO A 68 1.85 14.43 16.79
C PRO A 68 0.69 13.94 15.91
N SER A 69 -0.31 13.28 16.50
CA SER A 69 -1.41 12.63 15.77
C SER A 69 -2.16 13.57 14.83
N HIS A 70 -2.29 14.84 15.22
CA HIS A 70 -2.98 15.87 14.44
C HIS A 70 -2.21 16.31 13.19
N SER A 71 -0.91 16.01 13.12
CA SER A 71 -0.07 16.21 11.93
C SER A 71 0.11 14.93 11.12
N TYR A 72 -0.21 13.77 11.69
CA TYR A 72 -0.07 12.46 11.06
C TYR A 72 -1.39 11.95 10.44
N VAL A 73 -2.02 12.81 9.64
CA VAL A 73 -3.31 12.59 8.97
C VAL A 73 -3.25 13.03 7.51
N TYR A 74 -4.20 12.58 6.71
CA TYR A 74 -4.42 13.21 5.41
C TYR A 74 -4.95 14.62 5.58
N THR A 75 -4.40 15.56 4.82
CA THR A 75 -4.84 16.97 4.84
C THR A 75 -6.31 17.16 4.43
N PHE A 76 -6.88 16.19 3.71
CA PHE A 76 -8.29 16.19 3.30
C PHE A 76 -9.21 15.39 4.22
N GLU A 77 -8.65 14.68 5.20
CA GLU A 77 -9.40 13.90 6.18
C GLU A 77 -8.76 14.06 7.56
N PRO A 78 -8.82 15.26 8.17
CA PRO A 78 -8.34 15.46 9.52
C PRO A 78 -9.19 14.65 10.52
N ASN A 79 -8.58 14.25 11.63
CA ASN A 79 -9.30 13.54 12.71
C ASN A 79 -9.26 14.36 14.01
N PRO A 80 -10.34 15.08 14.36
CA PRO A 80 -10.41 15.83 15.62
C PRO A 80 -10.71 14.93 16.84
N LYS A 81 -10.94 13.63 16.63
CA LYS A 81 -11.35 12.67 17.67
C LYS A 81 -10.19 11.84 18.22
N TRP A 82 -8.95 12.18 17.87
CA TRP A 82 -7.78 11.51 18.45
C TRP A 82 -7.84 11.52 19.97
N SER A 83 -7.68 10.36 20.58
CA SER A 83 -7.80 10.19 22.03
C SER A 83 -6.68 10.91 22.80
N LYS A 84 -5.52 11.09 22.17
CA LYS A 84 -4.29 11.65 22.76
C LYS A 84 -3.46 12.41 21.71
N PHE A 85 -2.49 13.19 22.19
CA PHE A 85 -1.55 13.90 21.31
C PHE A 85 -0.63 12.96 20.51
N TYR A 86 -0.30 11.79 21.06
CA TYR A 86 0.33 10.65 20.39
C TYR A 86 -0.57 9.43 20.58
N VAL A 87 -1.22 8.99 19.50
CA VAL A 87 -2.15 7.86 19.55
C VAL A 87 -1.47 6.52 19.27
N SER A 88 -2.12 5.45 19.70
CA SER A 88 -1.64 4.08 19.47
C SER A 88 -1.68 3.68 17.99
N SER A 89 -0.91 2.66 17.62
CA SER A 89 -0.96 2.05 16.28
C SER A 89 -2.36 1.59 15.89
N LYS A 90 -3.12 1.06 16.86
CA LYS A 90 -4.52 0.63 16.68
C LYS A 90 -5.42 1.78 16.25
N GLU A 91 -5.31 2.94 16.89
CA GLU A 91 -6.15 4.11 16.56
C GLU A 91 -5.81 4.67 15.16
N ILE A 92 -4.52 4.64 14.78
CA ILE A 92 -4.08 5.02 13.43
C ILE A 92 -4.60 4.02 12.38
N GLN A 93 -4.54 2.73 12.69
CA GLN A 93 -5.08 1.68 11.84
C GLN A 93 -6.59 1.86 11.63
N GLU A 94 -7.36 2.10 12.70
CA GLU A 94 -8.80 2.38 12.64
C GLU A 94 -9.10 3.62 11.78
N TYR A 95 -8.28 4.67 11.89
CA TYR A 95 -8.39 5.86 11.05
C TYR A 95 -8.22 5.51 9.56
N LEU A 96 -7.17 4.76 9.19
CA LEU A 96 -6.92 4.38 7.79
C LEU A 96 -8.01 3.48 7.21
N GLU A 97 -8.53 2.54 8.00
CA GLU A 97 -9.69 1.72 7.61
C GLU A 97 -10.94 2.57 7.41
N GLY A 98 -11.18 3.52 8.32
CA GLY A 98 -12.26 4.50 8.21
C GLY A 98 -12.16 5.34 6.93
N VAL A 99 -10.97 5.86 6.61
CA VAL A 99 -10.72 6.60 5.37
C VAL A 99 -10.96 5.72 4.15
N SER A 100 -10.41 4.50 4.13
CA SER A 100 -10.60 3.55 3.03
C SER A 100 -12.07 3.28 2.74
N LYS A 101 -12.88 3.08 3.80
CA LYS A 101 -14.32 2.90 3.70
C LYS A 101 -15.03 4.16 3.20
N LYS A 102 -14.73 5.33 3.79
CA LYS A 102 -15.38 6.62 3.47
C LYS A 102 -15.24 6.99 2.00
N TYR A 103 -14.05 6.81 1.43
CA TYR A 103 -13.77 7.11 0.02
C TYR A 103 -13.99 5.91 -0.91
N SER A 104 -14.50 4.79 -0.38
CA SER A 104 -14.70 3.52 -1.09
C SER A 104 -13.43 3.05 -1.83
N ALA A 105 -12.24 3.34 -1.27
CA ALA A 105 -10.95 3.09 -1.90
C ALA A 105 -10.68 1.59 -2.09
N SER A 106 -11.28 0.76 -1.24
CA SER A 106 -11.23 -0.71 -1.31
C SER A 106 -11.59 -1.28 -2.68
N ARG A 107 -12.42 -0.58 -3.48
CA ARG A 107 -12.78 -1.01 -4.85
C ARG A 107 -11.58 -1.10 -5.81
N PHE A 108 -10.51 -0.38 -5.52
CA PHE A 108 -9.27 -0.41 -6.30
C PHE A 108 -8.20 -1.30 -5.67
N ILE A 109 -8.38 -1.75 -4.42
CA ILE A 109 -7.36 -2.43 -3.64
C ILE A 109 -7.60 -3.94 -3.66
N LYS A 110 -6.63 -4.69 -4.18
CA LYS A 110 -6.57 -6.15 -4.10
C LYS A 110 -5.64 -6.55 -2.95
N LEU A 111 -6.25 -6.95 -1.84
CA LEU A 111 -5.57 -7.48 -0.65
C LEU A 111 -5.07 -8.91 -0.90
N LYS A 112 -4.10 -9.38 -0.11
CA LYS A 112 -3.46 -10.69 -0.28
C LYS A 112 -2.87 -10.88 -1.69
N HIS A 113 -2.33 -9.81 -2.28
CA HIS A 113 -1.62 -9.85 -3.55
C HIS A 113 -0.21 -9.30 -3.38
N GLU A 114 0.78 -10.17 -3.51
CA GLU A 114 2.19 -9.82 -3.44
C GLU A 114 2.72 -9.45 -4.81
N VAL A 115 3.45 -8.33 -4.91
CA VAL A 115 4.22 -7.99 -6.12
C VAL A 115 5.69 -8.34 -5.88
N ASN A 116 6.19 -9.32 -6.62
CA ASN A 116 7.54 -9.87 -6.43
C ASN A 116 8.51 -9.56 -7.59
N GLY A 117 8.06 -8.86 -8.63
CA GLY A 117 8.92 -8.47 -9.75
C GLY A 117 8.32 -7.36 -10.59
N LEU A 118 9.20 -6.51 -11.13
CA LEU A 118 8.88 -5.46 -12.09
C LEU A 118 9.91 -5.52 -13.23
N HIS A 119 9.42 -5.47 -14.46
CA HIS A 119 10.26 -5.41 -15.65
C HIS A 119 9.68 -4.41 -16.65
N TRP A 120 10.53 -3.52 -17.18
CA TRP A 120 10.11 -2.61 -18.24
C TRP A 120 10.28 -3.29 -19.60
N ASP A 121 9.16 -3.53 -20.28
CA ASP A 121 9.15 -4.05 -21.64
C ASP A 121 9.31 -2.89 -22.63
N VAL A 122 10.52 -2.77 -23.19
CA VAL A 122 10.88 -1.70 -24.14
C VAL A 122 10.11 -1.81 -25.45
N ALA A 123 9.75 -3.02 -25.89
CA ALA A 123 9.06 -3.22 -27.17
C ALA A 123 7.61 -2.75 -27.10
N ASN A 124 6.94 -3.03 -25.98
CA ASN A 124 5.54 -2.65 -25.77
C ASN A 124 5.36 -1.32 -25.00
N LEU A 125 6.45 -0.76 -24.46
CA LEU A 125 6.46 0.43 -23.61
C LEU A 125 5.49 0.29 -22.41
N LYS A 126 5.56 -0.87 -21.75
CA LYS A 126 4.74 -1.22 -20.58
C LYS A 126 5.59 -1.80 -19.48
N TRP A 127 5.17 -1.58 -18.24
CA TRP A 127 5.62 -2.37 -17.11
C TRP A 127 4.96 -3.74 -17.14
N LYS A 128 5.75 -4.80 -16.99
CA LYS A 128 5.32 -6.16 -16.64
C LYS A 128 5.50 -6.32 -15.13
N ILE A 129 4.44 -6.71 -14.44
CA ILE A 129 4.39 -6.77 -12.98
C ILE A 129 4.03 -8.19 -12.58
N ASN A 130 4.92 -8.87 -11.88
CA ASN A 130 4.68 -10.21 -11.37
C ASN A 130 3.87 -10.11 -10.09
N VAL A 131 2.64 -10.63 -10.12
CA VAL A 131 1.71 -10.61 -8.99
C VAL A 131 1.38 -12.03 -8.57
N LYS A 132 1.41 -12.29 -7.27
CA LYS A 132 0.98 -13.56 -6.67
C LYS A 132 -0.22 -13.33 -5.76
N ASN A 133 -1.34 -13.98 -6.03
CA ASN A 133 -2.47 -14.05 -5.12
C ASN A 133 -2.12 -15.02 -3.98
N LEU A 134 -1.93 -14.49 -2.77
CA LEU A 134 -1.54 -15.26 -1.59
C LEU A 134 -2.67 -16.12 -1.03
N THR A 135 -3.92 -15.91 -1.46
CA THR A 135 -5.06 -16.74 -1.07
C THR A 135 -5.14 -18.01 -1.91
N THR A 136 -4.98 -17.88 -3.23
CA THR A 136 -5.11 -19.01 -4.17
C THR A 136 -3.77 -19.65 -4.53
N GLY A 137 -2.66 -18.94 -4.32
CA GLY A 137 -1.32 -19.31 -4.79
C GLY A 137 -1.06 -18.98 -6.26
N GLU A 138 -2.06 -18.51 -7.00
CA GLU A 138 -1.95 -18.17 -8.42
C GLU A 138 -0.98 -17.01 -8.65
N ALA A 139 -0.09 -17.17 -9.64
CA ALA A 139 0.80 -16.11 -10.10
C ALA A 139 0.43 -15.71 -11.52
N PHE A 140 0.42 -14.40 -11.78
CA PHE A 140 0.12 -13.83 -13.09
C PHE A 140 0.97 -12.59 -13.35
N ILE A 141 1.03 -12.19 -14.62
CA ILE A 141 1.70 -10.96 -15.05
C ILE A 141 0.62 -9.92 -15.34
N ASP A 142 0.68 -8.81 -14.63
CA ASP A 142 -0.09 -7.61 -14.97
C ASP A 142 0.75 -6.66 -15.83
N GLU A 143 0.09 -5.84 -16.63
CA GLU A 143 0.71 -4.82 -17.45
C GLU A 143 0.28 -3.43 -17.00
N ALA A 144 1.16 -2.43 -17.02
CA ALA A 144 0.79 -1.07 -16.69
C ALA A 144 1.55 -0.02 -17.51
N ASP A 145 0.92 1.13 -17.72
CA ASP A 145 1.63 2.32 -18.21
C ASP A 145 2.48 2.93 -17.10
N PHE A 146 1.97 2.93 -15.87
CA PHE A 146 2.65 3.49 -14.71
C PHE A 146 2.61 2.54 -13.53
N VAL A 147 3.71 2.50 -12.79
CA VAL A 147 3.82 1.80 -11.51
C VAL A 147 4.19 2.80 -10.43
N VAL A 148 3.41 2.84 -9.34
CA VAL A 148 3.65 3.70 -8.18
C VAL A 148 4.10 2.83 -7.00
N GLY A 149 5.34 3.00 -6.58
CA GLY A 149 5.89 2.29 -5.41
C GLY A 149 5.44 2.93 -4.10
N ALA A 150 4.44 2.35 -3.44
CA ALA A 150 3.91 2.79 -2.14
C ALA A 150 4.14 1.73 -1.04
N ARG A 151 5.22 0.94 -1.18
CA ARG A 151 5.49 -0.24 -0.35
C ARG A 151 5.96 0.10 1.07
N GLY A 152 6.46 1.30 1.29
CA GLY A 152 7.12 1.66 2.56
C GLY A 152 8.48 0.98 2.75
N GLY A 153 9.25 1.44 3.73
CA GLY A 153 10.60 0.93 4.02
C GLY A 153 10.65 -0.24 5.02
N PHE A 154 9.58 -0.46 5.78
CA PHE A 154 9.55 -1.40 6.92
C PHE A 154 8.64 -2.61 6.67
N THR A 155 8.76 -3.24 5.49
CA THR A 155 7.92 -4.36 5.08
C THR A 155 8.56 -5.74 5.21
N ARG A 156 9.88 -5.80 5.35
CA ARG A 156 10.62 -7.04 5.52
C ARG A 156 11.27 -7.06 6.89
N THR A 157 10.86 -8.03 7.70
CA THR A 157 11.54 -8.39 8.93
C THR A 157 12.91 -8.98 8.62
N LEU A 158 13.95 -8.48 9.28
CA LEU A 158 15.30 -9.01 9.20
C LEU A 158 15.66 -9.60 10.56
N TRP A 159 16.12 -10.84 10.57
CA TRP A 159 16.69 -11.46 11.76
C TRP A 159 18.20 -11.31 11.74
N PRO A 160 18.85 -10.99 12.88
CA PRO A 160 20.29 -11.01 12.96
C PRO A 160 20.81 -12.44 12.88
N GLU A 161 21.98 -12.61 12.25
CA GLU A 161 22.71 -13.88 12.24
C GLU A 161 23.45 -14.01 13.57
N ILE A 162 22.82 -14.69 14.54
CA ILE A 162 23.38 -14.96 15.86
C ILE A 162 23.45 -16.48 16.05
N ASP A 163 24.66 -17.00 16.26
CA ASP A 163 24.86 -18.42 16.55
C ASP A 163 24.07 -18.83 17.79
N GLY A 164 23.30 -19.91 17.68
CA GLY A 164 22.45 -20.42 18.75
C GLY A 164 21.16 -19.65 18.99
N LEU A 165 20.81 -18.64 18.18
CA LEU A 165 19.53 -17.93 18.32
C LEU A 165 18.34 -18.87 18.20
N GLY A 166 18.37 -19.80 17.23
CA GLY A 166 17.32 -20.81 17.05
C GLY A 166 17.26 -21.86 18.16
N ASP A 167 18.30 -21.98 18.97
CA ASP A 167 18.39 -22.94 20.08
C ASP A 167 17.85 -22.36 21.40
N PHE A 168 17.49 -21.08 21.41
CA PHE A 168 16.88 -20.44 22.58
C PHE A 168 15.54 -21.10 22.90
N ALA A 169 15.41 -21.67 24.10
CA ALA A 169 14.22 -22.40 24.53
C ALA A 169 12.98 -21.51 24.79
N GLY A 170 13.15 -20.19 24.86
CA GLY A 170 12.06 -19.25 25.04
C GLY A 170 11.45 -18.77 23.71
N LYS A 171 10.38 -17.97 23.81
CA LYS A 171 9.69 -17.41 22.64
C LYS A 171 10.55 -16.31 22.01
N ILE A 172 10.84 -16.44 20.72
CA ILE A 172 11.53 -15.42 19.92
C ILE A 172 10.47 -14.69 19.09
N VAL A 173 10.38 -13.38 19.25
CA VAL A 173 9.38 -12.55 18.57
C VAL A 173 10.07 -11.35 17.92
N HIS A 174 9.70 -11.03 16.69
CA HIS A 174 10.12 -9.78 16.04
C HIS A 174 9.00 -8.76 16.20
N SER A 175 9.33 -7.51 16.55
CA SER A 175 8.33 -6.45 16.74
C SER A 175 7.44 -6.23 15.50
N GLY A 176 8.03 -6.31 14.30
CA GLY A 176 7.30 -6.21 13.02
C GLY A 176 6.44 -7.44 12.65
N HIS A 177 6.48 -8.51 13.44
CA HIS A 177 5.62 -9.69 13.31
C HIS A 177 5.23 -10.18 14.71
N TRP A 178 4.68 -9.26 15.49
CA TRP A 178 4.32 -9.51 16.88
C TRP A 178 3.29 -10.64 16.98
N ASP A 179 3.55 -11.59 17.87
CA ASP A 179 2.63 -12.67 18.16
C ASP A 179 1.61 -12.19 19.20
N GLU A 180 0.33 -12.18 18.84
CA GLU A 180 -0.77 -11.77 19.72
C GLU A 180 -1.21 -12.90 20.68
N GLU A 181 -0.61 -14.11 20.58
CA GLU A 181 -0.80 -15.23 21.52
C GLU A 181 0.11 -15.19 22.76
#